data_AF-A0AA92HGP4-F1
#
_entry.id   AF-A0AA92HGP4-F1
#
_cell.length_a   1.000
_cell.length_b   1.000
_cell.length_c   1.000
_cell.angle_alpha   90.00
_cell.angle_beta   90.00
_cell.angle_gamma   90.00
#
_symmetry.space_group_name_H-M   'P 1'
#
loop_
_entity.id
_entity.type
_entity.pdbx_description
1 polymer ?
#
loop_
_entity_poly.entity_id
_entity_poly.type
_entity_poly.pdbx_seq_one_letter_code
_entity_poly.pdbx_strand_id
1 'polypeptide(L)'
;MFKPADLPDTIPVFPLPGALLLPRSKLPLHIFEPRYLQMLEDTLKTRTRLIGMVQPCPLRSGDAEGLHAIGCAGRISQFSETDDGRYLITLSGISRFRVVQECDGFTPYRRCEVNWSGFEGDLGRSEPDCGFERGDLLELLERFFAARGLSTDWESLQEADDELLINSLSMLLDFDPEDKQALLEAPCLATRRETLVTLIEFALRSGSSEDPLQ
;
A
#
# COMPACT_ATOMS: atom_id res chain seq x y z
N MET A 1 -13.56 12.81 -8.95
CA MET A 1 -12.54 13.12 -7.93
C MET A 1 -13.25 13.10 -6.59
N PHE A 2 -12.76 12.34 -5.60
CA PHE A 2 -13.32 12.35 -4.25
C PHE A 2 -13.14 13.73 -3.63
N LYS A 3 -14.17 14.24 -2.96
CA LYS A 3 -14.03 15.42 -2.10
C LYS A 3 -13.87 14.94 -0.65
N PRO A 4 -13.28 15.74 0.24
CA PRO A 4 -13.22 15.39 1.67
C PRO A 4 -14.58 15.03 2.26
N ALA A 5 -15.66 15.70 1.83
CA ALA A 5 -17.03 15.43 2.26
C ALA A 5 -17.61 14.07 1.80
N ASP A 6 -16.93 13.37 0.87
CA ASP A 6 -17.33 12.04 0.40
C ASP A 6 -16.66 10.91 1.21
N LEU A 7 -15.73 11.25 2.13
CA LEU A 7 -15.01 10.29 2.95
C LEU A 7 -15.84 9.94 4.20
N PRO A 8 -16.17 8.65 4.43
CA PRO A 8 -16.95 8.24 5.59
C PRO A 8 -16.09 8.17 6.85
N ASP A 9 -16.71 8.36 8.02
CA ASP A 9 -16.04 8.25 9.33
C ASP A 9 -15.75 6.80 9.73
N THR A 10 -16.45 5.83 9.11
CA THR A 10 -16.24 4.39 9.34
C THR A 10 -16.09 3.65 8.03
N ILE A 11 -15.07 2.82 7.94
CA ILE A 11 -14.81 1.97 6.75
C ILE A 11 -14.58 0.51 7.15
N PRO A 12 -14.90 -0.45 6.27
CA PRO A 12 -14.40 -1.81 6.40
C PRO A 12 -12.88 -1.81 6.22
N VAL A 13 -12.19 -2.63 7.00
CA VAL A 13 -10.72 -2.74 7.00
C VAL A 13 -10.31 -4.16 6.60
N PHE A 14 -9.34 -4.24 5.70
CA PHE A 14 -8.65 -5.47 5.30
C PHE A 14 -7.23 -5.44 5.86
N PRO A 15 -6.96 -6.19 6.95
CA PRO A 15 -5.61 -6.41 7.45
C PRO A 15 -4.84 -7.37 6.53
N LEU A 16 -3.77 -6.91 5.90
CA LEU A 16 -2.96 -7.75 5.00
C LEU A 16 -1.46 -7.43 5.18
N PRO A 17 -0.66 -8.34 5.76
CA PRO A 17 0.76 -8.10 5.99
C PRO A 17 1.52 -8.00 4.65
N GLY A 18 2.44 -7.04 4.56
CA GLY A 18 3.29 -6.84 3.39
C GLY A 18 2.56 -6.25 2.16
N ALA A 19 1.24 -6.07 2.22
CA ALA A 19 0.50 -5.37 1.18
C ALA A 19 0.52 -3.86 1.45
N LEU A 20 1.01 -3.11 0.48
CA LEU A 20 1.05 -1.66 0.51
C LEU A 20 0.09 -1.10 -0.53
N LEU A 21 -0.85 -0.26 -0.11
CA LEU A 21 -1.64 0.58 -1.00
C LEU A 21 -1.23 2.03 -0.78
N LEU A 22 -0.90 2.74 -1.87
CA LEU A 22 -0.60 4.16 -1.84
C LEU A 22 -1.71 4.95 -2.57
N PRO A 23 -1.95 6.23 -2.20
CA PRO A 23 -2.85 7.10 -2.95
C PRO A 23 -2.50 7.11 -4.44
N ARG A 24 -3.52 7.12 -5.30
CA ARG A 24 -3.40 7.12 -6.77
C ARG A 24 -2.77 5.88 -7.41
N SER A 25 -2.26 4.94 -6.61
CA SER A 25 -1.79 3.63 -7.08
C SER A 25 -2.92 2.60 -7.16
N LYS A 26 -2.64 1.47 -7.82
CA LYS A 26 -3.56 0.34 -7.93
C LYS A 26 -3.02 -0.87 -7.20
N LEU A 27 -3.86 -1.53 -6.43
CA LEU A 27 -3.55 -2.80 -5.76
C LEU A 27 -4.55 -3.88 -6.19
N PRO A 28 -4.13 -4.85 -7.01
CA PRO A 28 -4.93 -6.04 -7.29
C PRO A 28 -4.94 -6.98 -6.08
N LEU A 29 -6.09 -7.57 -5.77
CA LEU A 29 -6.26 -8.52 -4.67
C LEU A 29 -7.11 -9.70 -5.10
N HIS A 30 -6.78 -10.87 -4.53
CA HIS A 30 -7.57 -12.08 -4.68
C HIS A 30 -8.33 -12.36 -3.38
N ILE A 31 -9.65 -12.28 -3.44
CA ILE A 31 -10.55 -12.40 -2.29
C ILE A 31 -11.22 -13.77 -2.35
N PHE A 32 -10.98 -14.60 -1.35
CA PHE A 32 -11.52 -15.96 -1.29
C PHE A 32 -11.99 -16.37 0.12
N GLU A 33 -11.55 -15.69 1.17
CA GLU A 33 -12.02 -16.00 2.53
C GLU A 33 -13.47 -15.51 2.72
N PRO A 34 -14.37 -16.32 3.30
CA PRO A 34 -15.79 -15.99 3.44
C PRO A 34 -16.07 -14.62 4.09
N ARG A 35 -15.30 -14.25 5.12
CA ARG A 35 -15.45 -12.93 5.78
C ARG A 35 -15.16 -11.76 4.86
N TYR A 36 -14.17 -11.89 3.97
CA TYR A 36 -13.79 -10.83 3.03
C TYR A 36 -14.66 -10.84 1.78
N LEU A 37 -15.25 -11.99 1.41
CA LEU A 37 -16.33 -12.02 0.42
C LEU A 37 -17.54 -11.22 0.91
N GLN A 38 -17.95 -11.43 2.18
CA GLN A 38 -19.04 -10.63 2.76
C GLN A 38 -18.66 -9.15 2.86
N MET A 39 -17.41 -8.82 3.23
CA MET A 39 -16.91 -7.44 3.20
C MET A 39 -17.02 -6.81 1.82
N LEU A 40 -16.64 -7.53 0.77
CA LEU A 40 -16.72 -7.06 -0.60
C LEU A 40 -18.17 -6.78 -1.00
N GLU A 41 -19.08 -7.72 -0.77
CA GLU A 41 -20.51 -7.55 -1.06
C GLU A 41 -21.11 -6.34 -0.35
N ASP A 42 -20.84 -6.19 0.94
CA ASP A 42 -21.34 -5.07 1.73
C ASP A 42 -20.74 -3.74 1.25
N THR A 43 -19.45 -3.72 0.93
CA THR A 43 -18.76 -2.54 0.40
C THR A 43 -19.34 -2.11 -0.94
N LEU A 44 -19.67 -3.06 -1.83
CA LEU A 44 -20.27 -2.77 -3.15
C LEU A 44 -21.66 -2.12 -3.05
N LYS A 45 -22.41 -2.40 -1.97
CA LYS A 45 -23.71 -1.77 -1.67
C LYS A 45 -23.56 -0.31 -1.20
N THR A 46 -22.37 0.10 -0.75
CA THR A 46 -22.12 1.48 -0.33
C THR A 46 -21.88 2.40 -1.54
N ARG A 47 -22.13 3.70 -1.36
CA ARG A 47 -21.86 4.72 -2.38
C ARG A 47 -20.36 4.90 -2.65
N THR A 48 -19.53 4.81 -1.60
CA THR A 48 -18.10 5.12 -1.65
C THR A 48 -17.28 3.94 -2.16
N ARG A 49 -17.69 2.72 -1.84
CA ARG A 49 -17.01 1.46 -2.18
C ARG A 49 -15.55 1.43 -1.71
N LEU A 50 -15.30 1.99 -0.53
CA LEU A 50 -13.97 2.08 0.07
C LEU A 50 -13.69 0.87 0.96
N ILE A 51 -12.47 0.36 0.86
CA ILE A 51 -11.87 -0.62 1.76
C ILE A 51 -10.59 0.00 2.31
N GLY A 52 -10.41 -0.02 3.63
CA GLY A 52 -9.16 0.39 4.28
C GLY A 52 -8.14 -0.73 4.26
N MET A 53 -7.03 -0.56 3.55
CA MET A 53 -5.88 -1.46 3.64
C MET A 53 -5.00 -1.03 4.80
N VAL A 54 -4.72 -1.95 5.72
CA VAL A 54 -3.89 -1.70 6.90
C VAL A 54 -2.98 -2.89 7.14
N GLN A 55 -1.73 -2.65 7.54
CA GLN A 55 -0.84 -3.73 7.94
C GLN A 55 -1.15 -4.16 9.39
N PRO A 56 -1.14 -5.47 9.70
CA PRO A 56 -1.17 -5.95 11.08
C PRO A 56 0.06 -5.49 11.86
N CYS A 57 -0.11 -5.11 13.13
CA CYS A 57 0.93 -4.71 14.06
C CYS A 57 0.72 -5.41 15.43
N PRO A 58 1.27 -6.62 15.62
CA PRO A 58 1.10 -7.38 16.87
C PRO A 58 1.55 -6.63 18.14
N LEU A 59 2.55 -5.75 18.01
CA LEU A 59 3.12 -5.01 19.14
C LEU A 59 2.17 -3.96 19.73
N ARG A 60 1.14 -3.51 18.99
CA ARG A 60 0.24 -2.43 19.42
C ARG A 60 -0.94 -2.88 20.28
N SER A 61 -1.36 -4.13 20.15
CA SER A 61 -2.57 -4.63 20.82
C SER A 61 -2.27 -5.67 21.90
N GLY A 62 -1.02 -6.10 22.04
CA GLY A 62 -0.64 -7.18 22.96
C GLY A 62 -1.13 -8.58 22.51
N ASP A 63 -1.82 -8.65 21.37
CA ASP A 63 -2.25 -9.84 20.66
C ASP A 63 -1.70 -9.82 19.22
N ALA A 64 -1.75 -10.96 18.52
CA ALA A 64 -1.25 -11.09 17.14
C ALA A 64 -2.10 -10.32 16.10
N GLU A 65 -3.07 -9.53 16.56
CA GLU A 65 -4.19 -9.03 15.79
C GLU A 65 -4.25 -7.50 15.77
N GLY A 66 -3.32 -6.79 16.39
CA GLY A 66 -3.27 -5.33 16.30
C GLY A 66 -3.09 -4.80 14.88
N LEU A 67 -3.41 -3.52 14.68
CA LEU A 67 -3.28 -2.83 13.40
C LEU A 67 -2.30 -1.66 13.53
N HIS A 68 -1.56 -1.37 12.46
CA HIS A 68 -0.84 -0.11 12.36
C HIS A 68 -1.81 1.08 12.41
N ALA A 69 -1.34 2.20 12.95
CA ALA A 69 -2.18 3.40 13.11
C ALA A 69 -2.56 4.02 11.77
N ILE A 70 -1.73 3.87 10.73
CA ILE A 70 -1.95 4.48 9.42
C ILE A 70 -2.19 3.39 8.38
N GLY A 71 -3.28 3.55 7.63
CA GLY A 71 -3.63 2.74 6.47
C GLY A 71 -3.89 3.59 5.23
N CYS A 72 -4.22 2.95 4.12
CA CYS A 72 -4.70 3.63 2.92
C CYS A 72 -6.04 3.08 2.47
N ALA A 73 -7.02 3.97 2.26
CA ALA A 73 -8.31 3.61 1.72
C ALA A 73 -8.23 3.48 0.21
N GLY A 74 -8.70 2.35 -0.31
CA GLY A 74 -8.81 2.06 -1.73
C GLY A 74 -10.27 1.96 -2.15
N ARG A 75 -10.62 2.57 -3.28
CA ARG A 75 -11.93 2.36 -3.91
C ARG A 75 -11.87 1.14 -4.81
N ILE A 76 -12.86 0.26 -4.70
CA ILE A 76 -13.06 -0.83 -5.66
C ILE A 76 -13.32 -0.22 -7.04
N SER A 77 -12.34 -0.36 -7.92
CA SER A 77 -12.35 0.20 -9.27
C SER A 77 -12.70 -0.84 -10.33
N GLN A 78 -12.35 -2.10 -10.07
CA GLN A 78 -12.68 -3.26 -10.90
C GLN A 78 -12.91 -4.46 -9.98
N PHE A 79 -13.80 -5.35 -10.37
CA PHE A 79 -13.98 -6.66 -9.76
C PHE A 79 -14.47 -7.66 -10.80
N SER A 80 -14.05 -8.91 -10.68
CA SER A 80 -14.52 -10.03 -11.49
C SER A 80 -14.60 -11.28 -10.63
N GLU A 81 -15.72 -12.00 -10.75
CA GLU A 81 -15.91 -13.30 -10.12
C GLU A 81 -15.24 -14.40 -10.96
N THR A 82 -14.63 -15.37 -10.30
CA THR A 82 -14.03 -16.55 -10.92
C THR A 82 -14.99 -17.74 -10.81
N ASP A 83 -14.79 -18.76 -11.65
CA ASP A 83 -15.68 -19.94 -11.71
C ASP A 83 -15.73 -20.77 -10.41
N ASP A 84 -14.76 -20.57 -9.51
CA ASP A 84 -14.68 -21.21 -8.19
C ASP A 84 -15.21 -20.34 -7.04
N GLY A 85 -15.90 -19.25 -7.35
CA GLY A 85 -16.58 -18.38 -6.35
C GLY A 85 -15.64 -17.42 -5.62
N ARG A 86 -14.46 -17.14 -6.19
CA ARG A 86 -13.52 -16.13 -5.68
C ARG A 86 -13.69 -14.83 -6.46
N TYR A 87 -13.12 -13.75 -5.94
CA TYR A 87 -13.11 -12.46 -6.61
C TYR A 87 -11.69 -11.96 -6.83
N LEU A 88 -11.41 -11.52 -8.05
CA LEU A 88 -10.28 -10.63 -8.32
C LEU A 88 -10.81 -9.20 -8.27
N ILE A 89 -10.21 -8.37 -7.42
CA ILE A 89 -10.57 -6.95 -7.32
C ILE A 89 -9.34 -6.07 -7.54
N THR A 90 -9.57 -4.85 -8.02
CA THR A 90 -8.54 -3.81 -8.09
C THR A 90 -8.97 -2.63 -7.24
N LEU A 91 -8.21 -2.33 -6.20
CA LEU A 91 -8.34 -1.11 -5.41
C LEU A 91 -7.56 0.03 -6.04
N SER A 92 -8.19 1.18 -6.24
CA SER A 92 -7.50 2.44 -6.56
C SER A 92 -7.34 3.25 -5.28
N GLY A 93 -6.11 3.55 -4.87
CA GLY A 93 -5.81 4.29 -3.65
C GLY A 93 -6.39 5.71 -3.69
N ILE A 94 -7.10 6.08 -2.62
CA ILE A 94 -7.78 7.37 -2.50
C ILE A 94 -7.06 8.28 -1.51
N SER A 95 -6.91 7.83 -0.27
CA SER A 95 -6.31 8.63 0.80
C SER A 95 -5.81 7.74 1.91
N ARG A 96 -4.73 8.16 2.55
CA ARG A 96 -4.34 7.63 3.85
C ARG A 96 -5.33 8.07 4.92
N PHE A 97 -5.36 7.30 6.00
CA PHE A 97 -6.18 7.56 7.16
C PHE A 97 -5.48 7.06 8.42
N ARG A 98 -5.88 7.60 9.57
CA ARG A 98 -5.52 7.06 10.89
C ARG A 98 -6.66 6.22 11.44
N VAL A 99 -6.36 5.01 11.91
CA VAL A 99 -7.29 4.20 12.71
C VAL A 99 -7.49 4.90 14.06
N VAL A 100 -8.73 5.22 14.39
CA VAL A 100 -9.11 5.80 15.69
C VAL A 100 -9.44 4.67 16.66
N GLN A 101 -10.36 3.80 16.27
CA GLN A 101 -10.77 2.62 17.04
C GLN A 101 -11.44 1.59 16.13
N GLU A 102 -11.34 0.32 16.50
CA GLU A 102 -12.14 -0.73 15.89
C GLU A 102 -13.59 -0.63 16.39
N CYS A 103 -14.55 -0.78 15.47
CA CYS A 103 -15.96 -0.76 15.82
C CYS A 103 -16.43 -2.15 16.21
N ASP A 104 -17.08 -2.26 17.35
CA ASP A 104 -17.80 -3.48 17.73
C ASP A 104 -18.95 -3.75 16.75
N GLY A 105 -19.20 -5.03 16.44
CA GLY A 105 -20.29 -5.40 15.55
C GLY A 105 -20.37 -6.89 15.24
N PHE A 106 -21.40 -7.25 14.47
CA PHE A 106 -21.68 -8.63 14.05
C PHE A 106 -21.13 -8.94 12.65
N THR A 107 -20.41 -8.02 12.01
CA THR A 107 -19.76 -8.29 10.72
C THR A 107 -18.59 -9.24 10.93
N PRO A 108 -18.36 -10.23 10.05
CA PRO A 108 -17.23 -11.15 10.19
C PRO A 108 -15.88 -10.54 9.79
N TYR A 109 -15.89 -9.30 9.32
CA TYR A 109 -14.73 -8.49 8.96
C TYR A 109 -14.65 -7.26 9.86
N ARG A 110 -13.44 -6.70 9.96
CA ARG A 110 -13.16 -5.55 10.81
C ARG A 110 -13.70 -4.27 10.20
N ARG A 111 -14.17 -3.39 11.07
CA ARG A 111 -14.56 -2.02 10.74
C ARG A 111 -13.84 -1.08 11.68
N CYS A 112 -13.41 0.06 11.18
CA CYS A 112 -12.72 1.04 11.99
C CYS A 112 -13.34 2.41 11.80
N GLU A 113 -13.46 3.15 12.90
CA GLU A 113 -13.56 4.59 12.86
C GLU A 113 -12.20 5.15 12.44
N VAL A 114 -12.20 6.08 11.49
CA VAL A 114 -11.00 6.59 10.86
C VAL A 114 -10.96 8.10 10.81
N ASN A 115 -9.75 8.65 10.87
CA ASN A 115 -9.52 10.09 10.78
C ASN A 115 -8.65 10.40 9.54
N TRP A 116 -9.15 11.31 8.70
CA TRP A 116 -8.52 11.72 7.45
C TRP A 116 -7.61 12.94 7.59
N SER A 117 -7.59 13.59 8.76
CA SER A 117 -6.81 14.82 9.00
C SER A 117 -5.31 14.59 8.87
N GLY A 118 -4.65 15.53 8.20
CA GLY A 118 -3.22 15.46 7.89
C GLY A 118 -2.87 14.69 6.61
N PHE A 119 -3.89 14.23 5.86
CA PHE A 119 -3.73 13.54 4.57
C PHE A 119 -4.47 14.26 3.42
N GLU A 120 -4.76 15.56 3.58
CA GLU A 120 -5.53 16.34 2.61
C GLU A 120 -4.89 16.36 1.22
N GLY A 121 -3.56 16.28 1.14
CA GLY A 121 -2.80 16.19 -0.11
C GLY A 121 -3.03 14.90 -0.90
N ASP A 122 -3.56 13.85 -0.29
CA ASP A 122 -3.77 12.57 -0.97
C ASP A 122 -4.94 12.62 -1.97
N LEU A 123 -5.93 13.50 -1.74
CA LEU A 123 -7.08 13.68 -2.64
C LEU A 123 -6.77 14.51 -3.89
N GLY A 124 -5.64 15.22 -3.87
CA GLY A 124 -5.16 16.06 -4.96
C GLY A 124 -4.20 15.34 -5.90
N ARG A 125 -3.55 16.13 -6.75
CA ARG A 125 -2.34 15.69 -7.46
C ARG A 125 -1.18 15.63 -6.48
N SER A 126 -0.27 14.68 -6.67
CA SER A 126 0.97 14.69 -5.89
C SER A 126 1.76 15.96 -6.17
N GLU A 127 2.37 16.50 -5.12
CA GLU A 127 3.40 17.51 -5.26
C GLU A 127 4.62 16.85 -5.94
N PRO A 128 5.26 17.55 -6.90
CA PRO A 128 6.44 17.04 -7.56
C PRO A 128 7.62 17.00 -6.59
N ASP A 129 8.49 16.00 -6.75
CA ASP A 129 9.76 15.96 -6.05
C ASP A 129 10.83 16.73 -6.85
N CYS A 130 11.04 18.00 -6.51
CA CYS A 130 11.99 18.85 -7.22
C CYS A 130 13.46 18.39 -7.12
N GLY A 131 13.80 17.52 -6.17
CA GLY A 131 15.14 16.99 -5.99
C GLY A 131 15.32 15.59 -6.57
N PHE A 132 14.36 15.09 -7.36
CA PHE A 132 14.43 13.74 -7.87
C PHE A 132 15.34 13.64 -9.10
N GLU A 133 16.54 13.11 -8.88
CA GLU A 133 17.44 12.67 -9.95
C GLU A 133 17.07 11.25 -10.40
N ARG A 134 16.21 11.16 -11.42
CA ARG A 134 15.73 9.87 -11.95
C ARG A 134 16.86 8.94 -12.39
N GLY A 135 17.90 9.49 -13.03
CA GLY A 135 19.06 8.72 -13.51
C GLY A 135 19.71 7.92 -12.39
N ASP A 136 20.01 8.57 -11.28
CA ASP A 136 20.65 7.96 -10.12
C ASP A 136 19.83 6.81 -9.52
N LEU A 137 18.49 6.98 -9.46
CA LEU A 137 17.60 5.90 -9.01
C LEU A 137 17.62 4.71 -9.97
N LEU A 138 17.58 4.96 -11.29
CA LEU A 138 17.61 3.90 -12.29
C LEU A 138 18.93 3.12 -12.25
N GLU A 139 20.07 3.79 -12.11
CA GLU A 139 21.38 3.15 -11.94
C GLU A 139 21.43 2.28 -10.67
N LEU A 140 20.85 2.78 -9.56
CA LEU A 140 20.74 2.02 -8.32
C LEU A 140 19.85 0.78 -8.49
N LEU A 141 18.72 0.92 -9.17
CA LEU A 141 17.80 -0.18 -9.47
C LEU A 141 18.45 -1.23 -10.37
N GLU A 142 19.24 -0.82 -11.36
CA GLU A 142 19.94 -1.76 -12.27
C GLU A 142 20.86 -2.67 -11.47
N ARG A 143 21.65 -2.09 -10.56
CA ARG A 143 22.51 -2.84 -9.64
C ARG A 143 21.70 -3.75 -8.72
N PHE A 144 20.58 -3.26 -8.19
CA PHE A 144 19.70 -4.03 -7.30
C PHE A 144 19.05 -5.24 -7.99
N PHE A 145 18.49 -5.06 -9.19
CA PHE A 145 17.87 -6.13 -9.95
C PHE A 145 18.89 -7.14 -10.45
N ALA A 146 20.07 -6.68 -10.89
CA ALA A 146 21.18 -7.57 -11.24
C ALA A 146 21.61 -8.44 -10.05
N ALA A 147 21.76 -7.84 -8.85
CA ALA A 147 22.14 -8.57 -7.64
C ALA A 147 21.09 -9.61 -7.20
N ARG A 148 19.80 -9.37 -7.50
CA ARG A 148 18.69 -10.28 -7.17
C ARG A 148 18.29 -11.24 -8.30
N GLY A 149 18.95 -11.18 -9.46
CA GLY A 149 18.59 -11.98 -10.63
C GLY A 149 17.18 -11.71 -11.16
N LEU A 150 16.67 -10.49 -10.96
CA LEU A 150 15.33 -10.09 -11.39
C LEU A 150 15.38 -9.60 -12.85
N SER A 151 14.43 -10.07 -13.66
CA SER A 151 14.20 -9.49 -14.98
C SER A 151 13.33 -8.24 -14.84
N THR A 152 13.58 -7.24 -15.68
CA THR A 152 12.87 -5.96 -15.61
C THR A 152 12.67 -5.40 -17.00
N ASP A 153 11.46 -4.89 -17.22
CA ASP A 153 11.16 -4.07 -18.39
C ASP A 153 11.61 -2.63 -18.12
N TRP A 154 12.85 -2.34 -18.53
CA TRP A 154 13.48 -1.04 -18.34
C TRP A 154 12.82 0.08 -19.15
N GLU A 155 12.24 -0.25 -20.31
CA GLU A 155 11.54 0.72 -21.15
C GLU A 155 10.32 1.27 -20.43
N SER A 156 9.49 0.38 -19.88
CA SER A 156 8.32 0.75 -19.07
C SER A 156 8.70 1.59 -17.84
N LEU A 157 9.83 1.30 -17.17
CA LEU A 157 10.29 2.09 -16.01
C LEU A 157 10.77 3.49 -16.41
N GLN A 158 11.43 3.62 -17.56
CA GLN A 158 11.93 4.91 -18.05
C GLN A 158 10.80 5.85 -18.49
N GLU A 159 9.71 5.30 -19.03
CA GLU A 159 8.56 6.09 -19.50
C GLU A 159 7.54 6.45 -18.41
N ALA A 160 7.56 5.73 -17.28
CA ALA A 160 6.65 6.00 -16.17
C ALA A 160 6.80 7.45 -15.65
N ASP A 161 5.73 8.03 -15.12
CA ASP A 161 5.80 9.28 -14.34
C ASP A 161 6.54 9.04 -13.01
N ASP A 162 7.19 10.07 -12.46
CA ASP A 162 7.99 9.96 -11.23
C ASP A 162 7.20 9.41 -10.04
N GLU A 163 5.97 9.89 -9.84
CA GLU A 163 5.13 9.41 -8.75
C GLU A 163 4.79 7.93 -8.95
N LEU A 164 4.42 7.55 -10.18
CA LEU A 164 4.06 6.18 -10.51
C LEU A 164 5.24 5.24 -10.29
N LEU A 165 6.44 5.65 -10.71
CA LEU A 165 7.68 4.90 -10.54
C LEU A 165 7.95 4.64 -9.05
N ILE A 166 8.03 5.70 -8.24
CA ILE A 166 8.36 5.59 -6.81
C ILE A 166 7.30 4.75 -6.08
N ASN A 167 6.02 5.01 -6.32
CA ASN A 167 4.95 4.28 -5.64
C ASN A 167 4.90 2.80 -6.08
N SER A 168 5.11 2.50 -7.37
CA SER A 168 5.10 1.11 -7.86
C SER A 168 6.26 0.32 -7.29
N LEU A 169 7.47 0.90 -7.26
CA LEU A 169 8.63 0.27 -6.62
C LEU A 169 8.39 0.03 -5.13
N SER A 170 7.84 1.01 -4.42
CA SER A 170 7.49 0.89 -3.00
C SER A 170 6.53 -0.28 -2.73
N MET A 171 5.60 -0.53 -3.65
CA MET A 171 4.58 -1.57 -3.52
C MET A 171 5.07 -2.96 -3.95
N LEU A 172 5.84 -3.04 -5.03
CA LEU A 172 6.23 -4.27 -5.71
C LEU A 172 7.51 -4.90 -5.15
N LEU A 173 8.44 -4.09 -4.63
CA LEU A 173 9.67 -4.63 -4.05
C LEU A 173 9.36 -5.39 -2.76
N ASP A 174 10.09 -6.49 -2.57
CA ASP A 174 9.95 -7.38 -1.42
C ASP A 174 10.71 -6.80 -0.22
N PHE A 175 10.07 -5.82 0.42
CA PHE A 175 10.51 -5.25 1.69
C PHE A 175 9.69 -5.82 2.85
N ASP A 176 10.29 -5.83 4.02
CA ASP A 176 9.62 -6.26 5.25
C ASP A 176 8.39 -5.37 5.56
N PRO A 177 7.38 -5.88 6.28
CA PRO A 177 6.17 -5.13 6.60
C PRO A 177 6.42 -3.75 7.24
N GLU A 178 7.41 -3.65 8.14
CA GLU A 178 7.76 -2.38 8.81
C GLU A 178 8.34 -1.35 7.81
N ASP A 179 9.16 -1.80 6.86
CA ASP A 179 9.71 -0.94 5.82
C ASP A 179 8.62 -0.45 4.86
N LYS A 180 7.67 -1.33 4.50
CA LYS A 180 6.48 -0.93 3.73
C LYS A 180 5.60 0.04 4.51
N GLN A 181 5.53 -0.10 5.83
CA GLN A 181 4.82 0.85 6.68
C GLN A 181 5.52 2.21 6.67
N ALA A 182 6.84 2.26 6.76
CA ALA A 182 7.60 3.50 6.65
C ALA A 182 7.36 4.22 5.31
N LEU A 183 7.27 3.47 4.21
CA LEU A 183 6.94 4.01 2.88
C LEU A 183 5.52 4.56 2.79
N LEU A 184 4.55 3.93 3.47
CA LEU A 184 3.17 4.42 3.58
C LEU A 184 3.08 5.72 4.37
N GLU A 185 3.79 5.78 5.50
CA GLU A 185 3.74 6.89 6.46
C GLU A 185 4.57 8.10 6.02
N ALA A 186 5.42 7.95 4.99
CA ALA A 186 6.18 9.06 4.41
C ALA A 186 5.25 10.23 4.01
N PRO A 187 5.49 11.46 4.52
CA PRO A 187 4.54 12.56 4.41
C PRO A 187 4.33 13.04 2.97
N CYS A 188 5.38 13.01 2.14
CA CYS A 188 5.36 13.43 0.75
C CYS A 188 6.16 12.45 -0.15
N LEU A 189 6.08 12.67 -1.46
CA LEU A 189 6.77 11.84 -2.45
C LEU A 189 8.30 11.86 -2.27
N ALA A 190 8.88 13.01 -1.94
CA ALA A 190 10.32 13.16 -1.73
C ALA A 190 10.83 12.30 -0.56
N THR A 191 10.19 12.39 0.60
CA THR A 191 10.55 11.55 1.75
C THR A 191 10.34 10.07 1.43
N ARG A 192 9.29 9.71 0.66
CA ARG A 192 9.09 8.31 0.25
C ARG A 192 10.22 7.82 -0.66
N ARG A 193 10.65 8.63 -1.63
CA ARG A 193 11.81 8.32 -2.48
C ARG A 193 13.07 8.11 -1.64
N GLU A 194 13.36 9.00 -0.71
CA GLU A 194 14.56 8.90 0.15
C GLU A 194 14.55 7.62 0.99
N THR A 195 13.40 7.29 1.59
CA THR A 195 13.20 6.02 2.29
C THR A 195 13.42 4.84 1.34
N LEU A 196 12.79 4.85 0.16
CA LEU A 196 12.93 3.78 -0.84
C LEU A 196 14.39 3.57 -1.25
N VAL A 197 15.11 4.64 -1.58
CA VAL A 197 16.54 4.60 -1.93
C VAL A 197 17.35 3.99 -0.80
N THR A 198 17.10 4.43 0.44
CA THR A 198 17.80 3.91 1.63
C THR A 198 17.57 2.42 1.80
N LEU A 199 16.34 1.93 1.61
CA LEU A 199 15.99 0.51 1.70
C LEU A 199 16.67 -0.31 0.61
N ILE A 200 16.70 0.19 -0.64
CA ILE A 200 17.38 -0.46 -1.77
C ILE A 200 18.89 -0.57 -1.50
N GLU A 201 19.52 0.53 -1.04
CA GLU A 201 20.94 0.53 -0.69
C GLU A 201 21.26 -0.44 0.45
N PHE A 202 20.44 -0.44 1.50
CA PHE A 202 20.62 -1.34 2.63
C PHE A 202 20.55 -2.80 2.17
N ALA A 203 19.54 -3.14 1.37
CA ALA A 203 19.39 -4.50 0.86
C ALA A 203 20.54 -4.94 -0.06
N LEU A 204 21.10 -4.02 -0.86
CA LEU A 204 22.31 -4.29 -1.65
C LEU A 204 23.54 -4.60 -0.78
N ARG A 205 23.70 -3.88 0.33
CA ARG A 205 24.81 -4.09 1.27
C ARG A 205 24.63 -5.40 2.06
N SER A 206 23.42 -5.67 2.53
CA SER A 206 23.08 -6.88 3.30
C SER A 206 23.15 -8.16 2.44
N GLY A 207 22.83 -8.07 1.14
CA GLY A 207 23.00 -9.18 0.19
C GLY A 207 24.45 -9.51 -0.17
N SER A 208 25.42 -8.69 0.24
CA SER A 208 26.86 -8.97 0.09
C SER A 208 27.45 -9.73 1.28
N SER A 209 26.63 -10.05 2.29
CA SER A 209 27.01 -10.72 3.54
C SER A 209 26.30 -12.06 3.73
N GLU A 210 26.18 -12.86 2.68
CA GLU A 210 26.17 -14.32 2.84
C GLU A 210 27.64 -14.80 2.83
N ASP A 211 28.32 -14.59 3.95
CA ASP A 211 29.55 -15.32 4.26
C ASP A 211 29.15 -16.81 4.35
N PRO A 212 29.81 -17.74 3.64
CA PRO A 212 29.49 -19.15 3.74
C PRO A 212 29.79 -19.60 5.18
N LEU A 213 28.72 -19.89 5.93
CA LEU A 213 28.83 -20.63 7.18
C LEU A 213 29.55 -21.95 6.88
N GLN A 214 30.66 -22.10 7.59
CA GLN A 214 31.67 -23.18 7.54
C GLN A 214 31.10 -24.59 7.51
#